data_AF-A0A2V4VMD1-F1
#
_entry.id   AF-A0A2V4VMD1-F1
#
_cell.length_a   1.000
_cell.length_b   1.000
_cell.length_c   1.000
_cell.angle_alpha   90.00
_cell.angle_beta   90.00
_cell.angle_gamma   90.00
#
_symmetry.space_group_name_H-M   'P 1'
#
loop_
_entity.id
_entity.type
_entity.pdbx_description
1 polymer ?
#
loop_
_entity_poly.entity_id
_entity_poly.type
_entity_poly.pdbx_seq_one_letter_code
_entity_poly.pdbx_strand_id
1 'polypeptide(L)'
;MLIIKLTDSRETLDDIEKVCLYLTTHKELLPLINTEECHDISYILKPTFRADHNESEKKAHWEKVFNEFTLADNNGDEMRFYREKQTDALYFGTKKGFETLESINNDEPAIKSRFNS
;
A
#
# COMPACT_ATOMS: atom_id res chain seq x y z
N MET A 1 -2.81 -6.50 15.64
CA MET A 1 -2.19 -5.20 15.31
C MET A 1 -1.11 -5.46 14.29
N LEU A 2 -1.40 -5.20 13.02
CA LEU A 2 -0.50 -5.45 11.91
C LEU A 2 -0.45 -4.20 11.05
N ILE A 3 0.75 -3.72 10.77
CA ILE A 3 1.01 -2.65 9.81
C ILE A 3 2.36 -2.95 9.17
N ILE A 4 2.42 -2.91 7.85
CA ILE A 4 3.61 -3.21 7.07
C ILE A 4 3.87 -2.01 6.19
N LYS A 5 5.09 -1.47 6.26
CA LYS A 5 5.55 -0.44 5.34
C LYS A 5 5.93 -1.09 4.02
N LEU A 6 5.37 -0.59 2.92
CA LEU A 6 5.61 -1.11 1.57
C LEU A 6 6.59 -0.22 0.80
N THR A 7 6.51 1.10 0.99
CA THR A 7 7.43 2.07 0.38
C THR A 7 7.77 3.19 1.35
N ASP A 8 8.93 3.82 1.17
CA ASP A 8 9.37 4.98 1.96
C ASP A 8 8.82 6.33 1.44
N SER A 9 8.31 6.35 0.21
CA SER A 9 7.74 7.52 -0.46
C SER A 9 6.63 7.10 -1.42
N ARG A 10 6.05 8.08 -2.12
CA ARG A 10 5.13 7.82 -3.24
C ARG A 10 5.72 6.78 -4.20
N GLU A 11 4.89 5.80 -4.53
CA GLU A 11 5.25 4.60 -5.26
C GLU A 11 5.53 4.92 -6.74
N THR A 12 6.61 4.34 -7.27
CA THR A 12 6.85 4.29 -8.72
C THR A 12 5.99 3.20 -9.36
N LEU A 13 5.94 3.16 -10.69
CA LEU A 13 5.24 2.06 -11.39
C LEU A 13 5.85 0.69 -11.04
N ASP A 14 7.17 0.61 -10.91
CA ASP A 14 7.87 -0.63 -10.54
C ASP A 14 7.49 -1.10 -9.12
N ASP A 15 7.33 -0.17 -8.17
CA ASP A 15 6.85 -0.49 -6.82
C ASP A 15 5.41 -1.02 -6.85
N ILE A 16 4.54 -0.37 -7.62
CA ILE A 16 3.15 -0.79 -7.82
C ILE A 16 3.10 -2.21 -8.41
N GLU A 17 3.87 -2.48 -9.46
CA GLU A 17 3.93 -3.79 -10.09
C GLU A 17 4.45 -4.87 -9.13
N LYS A 18 5.46 -4.57 -8.30
CA LYS A 18 5.95 -5.48 -7.25
C LYS A 18 4.90 -5.81 -6.21
N VAL A 19 4.13 -4.82 -5.75
CA VAL A 19 3.03 -5.03 -4.80
C VAL A 19 1.95 -5.92 -5.42
N CYS A 20 1.51 -5.61 -6.63
CA CYS A 20 0.51 -6.40 -7.35
C CYS A 20 0.99 -7.84 -7.64
N LEU A 21 2.27 -8.01 -7.97
CA LEU A 21 2.87 -9.32 -8.19
C LEU A 21 2.90 -10.11 -6.88
N TYR A 22 3.22 -9.47 -5.76
CA TYR A 22 3.18 -10.12 -4.45
C TYR A 22 1.77 -10.64 -4.12
N LEU A 23 0.73 -9.82 -4.32
CA LEU A 23 -0.66 -10.20 -4.07
C LEU A 23 -1.11 -11.42 -4.89
N THR A 24 -0.58 -11.59 -6.11
CA THR A 24 -0.99 -12.65 -7.05
C THR A 24 -0.11 -13.91 -6.98
N THR A 25 1.09 -13.82 -6.42
CA THR A 25 2.02 -14.96 -6.29
C THR A 25 1.77 -15.79 -5.04
N HIS A 26 1.15 -15.20 -4.01
CA HIS A 26 0.80 -15.86 -2.76
C HIS A 26 -0.59 -16.49 -2.87
N LYS A 27 -0.64 -17.80 -3.07
CA LYS A 27 -1.87 -18.57 -3.34
C LYS A 27 -2.90 -18.45 -2.23
N GLU A 28 -2.47 -18.19 -1.02
CA GLU A 28 -3.29 -17.95 0.16
C GLU A 28 -4.07 -16.62 0.08
N LEU A 29 -3.57 -15.64 -0.68
CA LEU A 29 -4.23 -14.35 -0.87
C LEU A 29 -5.25 -14.40 -2.00
N LEU A 30 -5.03 -15.24 -3.03
CA LEU A 30 -5.89 -15.30 -4.22
C LEU A 30 -7.40 -15.46 -3.94
N PRO A 31 -7.85 -16.31 -2.99
CA PRO A 31 -9.29 -16.45 -2.69
C PRO A 31 -9.91 -15.21 -2.05
N LEU A 32 -9.08 -14.30 -1.53
CA LEU A 32 -9.51 -13.08 -0.87
C LEU A 32 -9.64 -11.90 -1.84
N ILE A 33 -9.08 -12.04 -3.05
CA ILE A 33 -9.16 -11.03 -4.11
C ILE A 33 -10.45 -11.24 -4.90
N ASN A 34 -11.29 -10.21 -4.95
CA ASN A 34 -12.53 -10.28 -5.72
C ASN A 34 -12.26 -10.13 -7.24
N THR A 35 -13.29 -10.34 -8.06
CA THR A 35 -13.15 -10.32 -9.53
C THR A 35 -12.69 -8.96 -10.08
N GLU A 36 -13.18 -7.85 -9.51
CA GLU A 36 -12.83 -6.50 -9.96
C GLU A 36 -11.39 -6.15 -9.58
N GLU A 37 -11.00 -6.43 -8.33
CA GLU A 37 -9.62 -6.29 -7.87
C GLU A 37 -8.66 -7.16 -8.69
N CYS A 38 -9.05 -8.39 -9.01
CA CYS A 38 -8.26 -9.29 -9.83
C CYS A 38 -8.09 -8.74 -11.26
N HIS A 39 -9.13 -8.14 -11.83
CA HIS A 39 -9.06 -7.47 -13.12
C HIS A 39 -8.08 -6.29 -13.08
N ASP A 40 -8.19 -5.42 -12.08
CA ASP A 40 -7.33 -4.24 -11.95
C ASP A 40 -5.86 -4.63 -11.72
N ILE A 41 -5.61 -5.60 -10.85
CA ILE A 41 -4.26 -6.15 -10.60
C ILE A 41 -3.70 -6.79 -11.87
N SER A 42 -4.51 -7.56 -12.61
CA SER A 42 -4.09 -8.17 -13.88
C SER A 42 -3.77 -7.12 -14.94
N TYR A 43 -4.50 -6.00 -14.95
CA TYR A 43 -4.22 -4.88 -15.85
C TYR A 43 -2.88 -4.22 -15.55
N ILE A 44 -2.60 -3.97 -14.27
CA ILE A 44 -1.32 -3.41 -13.80
C ILE A 44 -0.16 -4.32 -14.22
N LEU A 45 -0.30 -5.63 -14.05
CA LEU A 45 0.75 -6.61 -14.37
C LEU A 45 0.87 -6.93 -15.86
N LYS A 46 -0.01 -6.39 -16.71
CA LYS A 46 0.01 -6.66 -18.15
C LYS A 46 1.33 -6.17 -18.76
N PRO A 47 2.07 -7.03 -19.49
CA PRO A 47 3.27 -6.61 -20.18
C PRO A 47 2.91 -5.62 -21.30
N THR A 48 3.63 -4.51 -21.37
CA THR A 48 3.47 -3.50 -22.42
C THR A 48 4.65 -3.57 -23.38
N PHE A 49 4.39 -3.46 -24.69
CA PHE A 49 5.42 -3.53 -25.74
C PHE A 49 6.27 -2.24 -25.85
N ARG A 50 5.94 -1.19 -25.09
CA ARG A 50 6.66 0.08 -24.98
C ARG A 50 6.68 0.51 -23.51
N ALA A 51 7.82 1.02 -23.05
CA ALA A 51 8.10 1.30 -21.64
C ALA A 51 7.20 2.38 -21.00
N ASP A 52 6.68 3.29 -21.80
CA ASP A 52 5.88 4.46 -21.41
C ASP A 52 4.40 4.35 -21.80
N HIS A 53 4.07 3.40 -22.67
CA HIS A 53 2.71 3.22 -23.13
C HIS A 53 1.94 2.52 -22.01
N ASN A 54 0.90 3.20 -21.51
CA ASN A 54 -0.06 2.74 -20.52
C ASN A 54 0.23 3.01 -19.03
N GLU A 55 1.32 3.72 -18.69
CA GLU A 55 1.64 4.04 -17.27
C GLU A 55 0.48 4.78 -16.58
N SER A 56 -0.12 5.77 -17.26
CA SER A 56 -1.25 6.54 -16.71
C SER A 56 -2.45 5.65 -16.39
N GLU A 57 -2.77 4.67 -17.24
CA GLU A 57 -3.89 3.76 -16.99
C GLU A 57 -3.54 2.77 -15.88
N LYS A 58 -2.31 2.22 -15.86
CA LYS A 58 -1.86 1.38 -14.74
C LYS A 58 -1.94 2.12 -13.40
N LYS A 59 -1.55 3.39 -13.37
CA LYS A 59 -1.73 4.26 -12.19
C LYS A 59 -3.19 4.49 -11.84
N ALA A 60 -4.08 4.61 -12.82
CA ALA A 60 -5.51 4.73 -12.57
C ALA A 60 -6.10 3.44 -11.97
N HIS A 61 -5.69 2.26 -12.45
CA HIS A 61 -6.04 0.97 -11.84
C HIS A 61 -5.46 0.83 -10.44
N TRP A 62 -4.22 1.30 -10.22
CA TRP A 62 -3.63 1.33 -8.88
C TRP A 62 -4.42 2.19 -7.91
N GLU A 63 -4.90 3.36 -8.31
CA GLU A 63 -5.75 4.20 -7.45
C GLU A 63 -7.05 3.47 -7.04
N LYS A 64 -7.63 2.63 -7.90
CA LYS A 64 -8.77 1.80 -7.51
C LYS A 64 -8.38 0.76 -6.47
N VAL A 65 -7.33 -0.01 -6.75
CA VAL A 65 -6.79 -1.02 -5.81
C VAL A 65 -6.45 -0.39 -4.47
N PHE A 66 -5.77 0.77 -4.46
CA PHE A 66 -5.42 1.49 -3.24
C PHE A 66 -6.65 1.86 -2.39
N ASN A 67 -7.73 2.31 -3.02
CA ASN A 67 -8.93 2.80 -2.31
C ASN A 67 -9.91 1.68 -1.92
N GLU A 68 -9.95 0.59 -2.69
CA GLU A 68 -11.01 -0.41 -2.60
C GLU A 68 -10.53 -1.75 -2.05
N PHE A 69 -9.24 -2.09 -2.22
CA PHE A 69 -8.71 -3.39 -1.81
C PHE A 69 -8.71 -3.55 -0.29
N THR A 70 -9.42 -4.56 0.18
CA THR A 70 -9.51 -4.91 1.60
C THR A 70 -9.29 -6.40 1.81
N LEU A 71 -8.60 -6.75 2.90
CA LEU A 71 -8.46 -8.11 3.39
C LEU A 71 -8.91 -8.19 4.84
N ALA A 72 -9.25 -9.38 5.34
CA ALA A 72 -9.45 -9.59 6.77
C ALA A 72 -8.22 -10.28 7.35
N ASP A 73 -7.73 -9.81 8.50
CA ASP A 73 -6.72 -10.53 9.26
C ASP A 73 -7.31 -11.79 9.94
N ASN A 74 -6.48 -12.58 10.62
CA ASN A 74 -6.92 -13.80 11.32
C ASN A 74 -7.97 -13.55 12.43
N ASN A 75 -8.13 -12.31 12.86
CA ASN A 75 -9.12 -11.90 13.87
C ASN A 75 -10.38 -11.29 13.24
N GLY A 76 -10.43 -11.16 11.90
CA GLY A 76 -11.51 -10.53 11.17
C GLY A 76 -11.36 -9.00 11.06
N ASP A 77 -10.24 -8.41 11.48
CA ASP A 77 -10.01 -6.98 11.34
C ASP A 77 -9.74 -6.63 9.88
N GLU A 78 -10.42 -5.58 9.38
CA GLU A 78 -10.17 -5.05 8.03
C GLU A 78 -8.74 -4.51 7.91
N MET A 79 -8.04 -5.00 6.89
CA MET A 79 -6.74 -4.54 6.42
C MET A 79 -6.89 -3.86 5.07
N ARG A 80 -6.22 -2.73 4.89
CA ARG A 80 -6.22 -1.97 3.64
C ARG A 80 -4.96 -1.14 3.49
N PHE A 81 -4.85 -0.44 2.37
CA PHE A 81 -3.76 0.50 2.13
C PHE A 81 -3.97 1.82 2.88
N TYR A 82 -2.87 2.38 3.36
CA TYR A 82 -2.81 3.70 4.00
C TYR A 82 -1.61 4.48 3.47
N ARG A 83 -1.74 5.80 3.46
CA ARG A 83 -0.66 6.70 3.03
C ARG A 83 -0.32 7.68 4.14
N GLU A 84 0.95 7.75 4.47
CA GLU A 84 1.47 8.70 5.47
C GLU A 84 1.59 10.10 4.87
N LYS A 85 1.06 11.10 5.57
CA LYS A 85 0.97 12.48 5.06
C LYS A 85 2.31 13.20 4.87
N GLN A 86 3.32 12.84 5.66
CA GLN A 86 4.60 13.57 5.65
C GLN A 86 5.53 13.12 4.52
N THR A 87 5.51 11.84 4.20
CA THR A 87 6.48 11.17 3.31
C THR A 87 5.83 10.61 2.04
N ASP A 88 4.49 10.52 2.00
CA ASP A 88 3.73 9.72 1.04
C ASP A 88 4.05 8.21 1.07
N ALA A 89 4.68 7.73 2.14
CA ALA A 89 4.96 6.30 2.32
C ALA A 89 3.68 5.46 2.30
N LEU A 90 3.74 4.33 1.60
CA LEU A 90 2.64 3.36 1.53
C LEU A 90 2.76 2.35 2.67
N TYR A 91 1.62 2.08 3.31
CA TYR A 91 1.47 1.03 4.30
C TYR A 91 0.29 0.13 3.96
N PHE A 92 0.34 -1.13 4.41
CA PHE A 92 -0.78 -2.05 4.39
C PHE A 92 -0.97 -2.66 5.78
N GLY A 93 -2.17 -2.60 6.33
CA GLY A 93 -2.40 -3.03 7.70
C GLY A 93 -3.80 -2.74 8.19
N THR A 94 -4.01 -2.89 9.50
CA THR A 94 -5.28 -2.51 10.14
C THR A 94 -5.27 -1.02 10.48
N LYS A 95 -6.47 -0.42 10.56
CA LYS A 95 -6.64 0.99 10.96
C LYS A 95 -5.91 1.33 12.25
N LYS A 96 -6.08 0.47 13.27
CA LYS A 96 -5.41 0.64 14.57
C LYS A 96 -3.88 0.61 14.46
N GLY A 97 -3.35 -0.24 13.57
CA GLY A 97 -1.91 -0.29 13.30
C GLY A 97 -1.38 1.01 12.69
N PHE A 98 -2.10 1.55 11.72
CA PHE A 98 -1.73 2.82 11.08
C PHE A 98 -1.85 4.03 12.04
N GLU A 99 -2.93 4.15 12.81
CA GLU A 99 -3.12 5.23 13.78
C GLU A 99 -2.04 5.24 14.87
N THR A 100 -1.62 4.05 15.32
CA THR A 100 -0.53 3.91 16.31
C THR A 100 0.79 4.42 15.72
N LEU A 101 1.09 4.10 14.46
CA LEU A 101 2.28 4.59 13.77
C LEU A 101 2.25 6.12 13.60
N GLU A 102 1.11 6.68 13.18
CA GLU A 102 0.95 8.14 13.08
C GLU A 102 1.13 8.85 14.44
N SER A 103 0.64 8.27 15.54
CA SER A 103 0.87 8.88 16.87
C SER A 103 2.35 8.93 17.26
N ILE A 104 3.12 7.89 16.96
CA ILE A 104 4.55 7.83 17.29
C ILE A 104 5.33 8.85 16.47
N ASN A 105 5.07 8.93 15.16
CA ASN A 105 5.76 9.87 14.27
C ASN A 105 5.42 11.34 14.56
N ASN A 106 4.23 11.62 15.10
CA ASN A 106 3.83 12.97 15.48
C ASN A 106 4.34 13.39 16.88
N ASP A 107 4.69 12.44 17.76
CA ASP A 107 5.26 12.70 19.08
C ASP A 107 6.79 12.94 19.05
N GLU A 108 7.43 12.85 17.87
CA GLU A 108 8.87 13.08 17.68
C GLU A 108 9.40 14.54 17.67
N PRO A 109 8.66 15.66 17.86
CA PRO A 109 9.30 16.98 17.93
C PRO A 109 9.83 17.37 19.33
N ALA A 110 9.62 16.58 20.39
CA ALA A 110 9.96 17.04 21.76
C ALA A 110 11.39 16.74 22.24
N ILE A 111 12.15 15.84 21.61
CA ILE A 111 13.47 15.40 22.15
C ILE A 111 14.64 16.24 21.60
N LYS A 112 14.49 16.88 20.43
CA LYS A 112 15.59 17.69 19.83
C LYS A 112 15.81 19.07 20.48
N SER A 113 14.97 19.48 21.43
CA SER A 113 15.09 20.77 22.15
C SER A 113 15.95 20.70 23.43
N ARG A 114 16.23 19.50 23.96
CA ARG A 114 16.93 19.36 25.26
C ARG A 114 18.46 19.28 25.18
N PHE A 115 19.06 19.34 24.00
CA PHE A 115 20.52 19.19 23.83
C PHE A 115 21.24 20.39 23.21
N ASN A 116 20.53 21.47 22.90
CA ASN A 116 21.15 22.76 22.57
C ASN A 116 20.90 23.74 23.72
N SER A 117 21.68 23.59 24.79
CA SER A 117 21.88 24.61 25.83
C SER A 117 23.31 25.11 25.75
#